data_AF-A0A1G6HAB6-F1
#
_entry.id   AF-A0A1G6HAB6-F1
#
_cell.length_a   1.000
_cell.length_b   1.000
_cell.length_c   1.000
_cell.angle_alpha   90.00
_cell.angle_beta   90.00
_cell.angle_gamma   90.00
#
_symmetry.space_group_name_H-M   'P 1'
#
loop_
_entity.id
_entity.type
_entity.pdbx_description
1 polymer ?
#
loop_
_entity_poly.entity_id
_entity_poly.type
_entity_poly.pdbx_seq_one_letter_code
_entity_poly.pdbx_strand_id
1 'polypeptide(L)'
;MSTEHEAWYDQWKAEKAQLIEYFNTKQYKETKPTMSTYTQLFITKLCELNKHDHSEINIKELDTLEYKPINIAERIQYVQDNLTQYHAFIQLDALYDELIKLYAKASILRGQLD
;
A
#
# COMPACT_ATOMS: atom_id res chain seq x y z
N MET A 1 -9.43 -9.17 23.80
CA MET A 1 -9.27 -8.01 22.90
C MET A 1 -8.53 -8.52 21.68
N SER A 2 -9.28 -9.07 20.73
CA SER A 2 -8.72 -9.68 19.54
C SER A 2 -8.28 -8.55 18.63
N THR A 3 -6.98 -8.35 18.43
CA THR A 3 -6.46 -7.55 17.32
C THR A 3 -7.03 -8.17 16.05
N GLU A 4 -8.05 -7.56 15.44
CA GLU A 4 -8.46 -7.84 14.08
C GLU A 4 -7.20 -7.67 13.23
N HIS A 5 -6.58 -8.80 12.89
CA HIS A 5 -5.42 -8.84 12.05
C HIS A 5 -5.78 -8.13 10.75
N GLU A 6 -4.89 -7.25 10.30
CA GLU A 6 -5.03 -6.51 9.05
C GLU A 6 -5.04 -7.50 7.88
N ALA A 7 -6.19 -8.14 7.64
CA ALA A 7 -6.37 -9.22 6.68
C ALA A 7 -5.95 -8.79 5.27
N TRP A 8 -6.06 -7.50 4.98
CA TRP A 8 -5.58 -6.89 3.74
C TRP A 8 -4.04 -6.95 3.60
N TYR A 9 -3.29 -6.86 4.71
CA TYR A 9 -1.83 -7.01 4.71
C TYR A 9 -1.44 -8.50 4.59
N ASP A 10 -2.20 -9.40 5.22
CA ASP A 10 -2.02 -10.84 5.01
C ASP A 10 -2.29 -11.26 3.56
N GLN A 11 -3.33 -10.68 2.93
CA GLN A 11 -3.61 -10.85 1.50
C GLN A 11 -2.46 -10.34 0.64
N TRP A 12 -1.92 -9.14 0.91
CA TRP A 12 -0.74 -8.63 0.21
C TRP A 12 0.46 -9.59 0.32
N LYS A 13 0.72 -10.13 1.52
CA LYS A 13 1.81 -11.11 1.72
C LYS A 13 1.61 -12.40 0.92
N ALA A 14 0.36 -12.84 0.74
CA ALA A 14 0.06 -14.00 -0.09
C ALA A 14 0.31 -13.70 -1.58
N GLU A 15 -0.20 -12.59 -2.08
CA GLU A 15 -0.09 -12.19 -3.49
C GLU A 15 1.35 -11.85 -3.90
N LYS A 16 2.14 -11.26 -2.99
CA LYS A 16 3.53 -10.93 -3.30
C LYS A 16 4.38 -12.17 -3.60
N ALA A 17 4.04 -13.33 -3.03
CA ALA A 17 4.71 -14.58 -3.36
C ALA A 17 4.51 -14.96 -4.84
N GLN A 18 3.31 -14.77 -5.37
CA GLN A 18 3.00 -15.00 -6.79
C GLN A 18 3.68 -13.96 -7.70
N LEU A 19 3.70 -12.67 -7.28
CA LEU A 19 4.42 -11.63 -8.01
C LEU A 19 5.91 -11.94 -8.14
N ILE A 20 6.55 -12.40 -7.06
CA ILE A 20 7.96 -12.81 -7.07
C ILE A 20 8.19 -13.92 -8.10
N GLU A 21 7.30 -14.91 -8.17
CA GLU A 21 7.40 -15.99 -9.17
C GLU A 21 7.31 -15.46 -10.60
N TYR A 22 6.38 -14.54 -10.87
CA TYR A 22 6.28 -13.91 -12.20
C TYR A 22 7.51 -13.09 -12.57
N PHE A 23 8.12 -12.37 -11.62
CA PHE A 23 9.36 -11.65 -11.87
C PHE A 23 10.54 -12.60 -12.13
N ASN A 24 10.67 -13.68 -11.36
CA ASN A 24 11.72 -14.68 -11.52
C ASN A 24 11.63 -15.42 -12.86
N THR A 25 10.40 -15.75 -13.29
CA THR A 25 10.11 -16.44 -14.55
C THR A 25 9.97 -15.48 -15.75
N LYS A 26 10.22 -14.18 -15.54
CA LYS A 26 10.14 -13.12 -16.57
C LYS A 26 8.75 -12.96 -17.20
N GLN A 27 7.70 -13.37 -16.50
CA GLN A 27 6.29 -13.20 -16.86
C GLN A 27 5.77 -11.82 -16.45
N TYR A 28 6.49 -10.76 -16.82
CA TYR A 28 6.25 -9.41 -16.31
C TYR A 28 4.83 -8.88 -16.57
N LYS A 29 4.22 -9.26 -17.69
CA LYS A 29 2.85 -8.80 -18.02
C LYS A 29 1.80 -9.34 -17.05
N GLU A 30 2.02 -10.53 -16.50
CA GLU A 30 1.11 -11.18 -15.54
C GLU A 30 1.11 -10.48 -14.17
N THR A 31 2.12 -9.65 -13.89
CA THR A 31 2.16 -8.86 -12.65
C THR A 31 1.19 -7.68 -12.67
N LYS A 32 0.83 -7.17 -13.85
CA LYS A 32 0.08 -5.91 -14.00
C LYS A 32 -1.27 -5.92 -13.29
N PRO A 33 -2.13 -6.95 -13.40
CA PRO A 33 -3.41 -6.98 -12.72
C PRO A 33 -3.26 -6.90 -11.19
N THR A 34 -2.41 -7.74 -10.61
CA THR A 34 -2.16 -7.76 -9.16
C THR A 34 -1.51 -6.47 -8.69
N MET A 35 -0.48 -5.98 -9.38
CA MET A 35 0.17 -4.70 -9.05
C MET A 35 -0.82 -3.53 -9.08
N SER A 36 -1.70 -3.47 -10.08
CA SER A 36 -2.72 -2.42 -10.18
C SER A 36 -3.72 -2.48 -9.03
N THR A 37 -4.25 -3.67 -8.77
CA THR A 37 -5.24 -3.91 -7.70
C THR A 37 -4.68 -3.56 -6.33
N TYR A 38 -3.46 -3.99 -6.03
CA TYR A 38 -2.84 -3.75 -4.73
C TYR A 38 -2.29 -2.32 -4.58
N THR A 39 -1.95 -1.64 -5.67
CA THR A 39 -1.70 -0.19 -5.61
C THR A 39 -2.97 0.56 -5.23
N GLN A 40 -4.12 0.21 -5.80
CA GLN A 40 -5.40 0.83 -5.44
C GLN A 40 -5.80 0.51 -3.99
N LEU A 41 -5.67 -0.75 -3.58
CA LEU A 41 -5.97 -1.17 -2.21
C LEU A 41 -5.10 -0.41 -1.21
N PHE A 42 -3.81 -0.26 -1.49
CA PHE A 42 -2.90 0.55 -0.68
C PHE A 42 -3.44 1.99 -0.51
N ILE A 43 -3.80 2.66 -1.60
CA ILE A 43 -4.32 4.04 -1.56
C ILE A 43 -5.60 4.10 -0.73
N THR A 44 -6.52 3.16 -0.93
CA THR A 44 -7.76 3.06 -0.15
C THR A 44 -7.47 2.93 1.34
N LYS A 45 -6.55 2.04 1.75
CA LYS A 45 -6.19 1.86 3.15
C LYS A 45 -5.46 3.07 3.75
N LEU A 46 -4.60 3.72 2.97
CA LEU A 46 -3.99 4.97 3.39
C LEU A 46 -5.06 6.06 3.65
N CYS A 47 -6.07 6.18 2.78
CA CYS A 47 -7.16 7.14 2.97
C CYS A 47 -8.04 6.79 4.17
N GLU A 48 -8.40 5.51 4.34
CA GLU A 48 -9.15 5.02 5.50
C GLU A 48 -8.45 5.37 6.82
N LEU A 49 -7.12 5.16 6.90
CA LEU A 49 -6.34 5.52 8.08
C LEU A 49 -6.46 7.00 8.44
N ASN A 50 -6.54 7.85 7.42
CA ASN A 50 -6.69 9.29 7.54
C ASN A 50 -8.16 9.76 7.59
N LYS A 51 -9.14 8.84 7.65
CA LYS A 51 -10.58 9.14 7.60
C LYS A 51 -10.97 10.01 6.40
N HIS A 52 -10.26 9.83 5.28
CA HIS A 52 -10.47 10.55 4.04
C HIS A 52 -11.18 9.66 3.03
N ASP A 53 -12.04 10.23 2.19
CA ASP A 53 -12.60 9.49 1.06
C ASP A 53 -11.54 9.32 -0.02
N HIS A 54 -11.30 8.07 -0.43
CA HIS A 54 -10.33 7.73 -1.48
C HIS A 54 -10.82 8.10 -2.89
N SER A 55 -12.13 8.29 -3.08
CA SER A 55 -12.72 8.68 -4.36
C SER A 55 -12.51 10.17 -4.69
N GLU A 56 -12.13 10.97 -3.69
CA GLU A 56 -11.96 12.42 -3.81
C GLU A 56 -10.49 12.87 -3.83
N ILE A 57 -9.53 11.95 -3.59
CA ILE A 57 -8.12 12.30 -3.43
C ILE A 57 -7.31 12.12 -4.72
N ASN A 58 -6.53 13.15 -5.08
CA ASN A 58 -5.52 13.08 -6.13
C ASN A 58 -4.19 12.53 -5.56
N ILE A 59 -3.38 11.87 -6.39
CA ILE A 59 -2.03 11.40 -6.03
C ILE A 59 -1.19 12.51 -5.36
N LYS A 60 -1.27 13.75 -5.86
CA LYS A 60 -0.54 14.88 -5.28
C LYS A 60 -1.00 15.26 -3.88
N GLU A 61 -2.26 15.00 -3.55
CA GLU A 61 -2.86 15.29 -2.24
C GLU A 61 -2.51 14.21 -1.21
N LEU A 62 -1.97 13.06 -1.62
CA LEU A 62 -1.45 12.06 -0.69
C LEU A 62 -0.36 12.63 0.22
N ASP A 63 0.44 13.58 -0.28
CA ASP A 63 1.49 14.25 0.49
C ASP A 63 0.92 15.22 1.55
N THR A 64 -0.39 15.49 1.58
CA THR A 64 -1.01 16.34 2.61
C THR A 64 -1.61 15.55 3.77
N LEU A 65 -1.69 14.22 3.65
CA LEU A 65 -2.25 13.34 4.69
C LEU A 65 -1.43 13.38 5.99
N GLU A 66 -2.09 13.21 7.13
CA GLU A 66 -1.47 13.20 8.46
C GLU A 66 -0.59 11.96 8.64
N TYR A 67 -1.17 10.78 8.39
CA TYR A 67 -0.47 9.51 8.39
C TYR A 67 -0.10 9.17 6.96
N LYS A 68 1.20 9.26 6.63
CA LYS A 68 1.70 8.91 5.30
C LYS A 68 3.14 8.39 5.32
N PRO A 69 3.49 7.50 4.37
CA PRO A 69 4.88 7.22 4.02
C PRO A 69 5.60 8.48 3.54
N ILE A 70 6.94 8.44 3.57
CA ILE A 70 7.76 9.52 3.00
C ILE A 70 7.65 9.48 1.47
N ASN A 71 7.52 10.67 0.86
CA ASN A 71 7.41 10.89 -0.59
C ASN A 71 6.31 10.03 -1.25
N ILE A 72 5.15 9.97 -0.61
CA ILE A 72 4.11 9.01 -1.00
C ILE A 72 3.58 9.27 -2.41
N ALA A 73 3.38 10.54 -2.80
CA ALA A 73 2.87 10.87 -4.11
C ALA A 73 3.82 10.39 -5.23
N GLU A 74 5.13 10.67 -5.09
CA GLU A 74 6.15 10.24 -6.04
C GLU A 74 6.22 8.72 -6.17
N ARG A 75 6.20 8.01 -5.04
CA ARG A 75 6.30 6.55 -5.02
C ARG A 75 5.07 5.89 -5.62
N ILE A 76 3.86 6.37 -5.32
CA ILE A 76 2.63 5.85 -5.92
C ILE A 76 2.59 6.13 -7.42
N GLN A 77 2.94 7.35 -7.84
CA GLN A 77 3.04 7.68 -9.27
C GLN A 77 3.99 6.74 -9.99
N TYR A 78 5.20 6.53 -9.43
CA TYR A 78 6.17 5.60 -9.99
C TYR A 78 5.62 4.17 -10.11
N VAL A 79 4.92 3.66 -9.09
CA VAL A 79 4.34 2.31 -9.13
C VAL A 79 3.28 2.21 -10.23
N GLN A 80 2.36 3.18 -10.33
CA GLN A 80 1.29 3.20 -11.33
C GLN A 80 1.83 3.27 -12.76
N ASP A 81 2.92 4.01 -12.97
CA ASP A 81 3.56 4.14 -14.28
C ASP A 81 4.35 2.89 -14.68
N ASN A 82 4.75 2.05 -13.71
CA ASN A 82 5.72 0.98 -13.91
C ASN A 82 5.26 -0.39 -13.36
N LEU A 83 3.96 -0.68 -13.44
CA LEU A 83 3.32 -1.89 -12.86
C LEU A 83 3.96 -3.23 -13.26
N THR A 84 4.76 -3.31 -14.32
CA THR A 84 5.45 -4.55 -14.75
C THR A 84 6.93 -4.60 -14.38
N GLN A 85 7.43 -3.62 -13.62
CA GLN A 85 8.83 -3.54 -13.23
C GLN A 85 9.05 -4.05 -11.81
N TYR A 86 10.13 -4.81 -11.61
CA TYR A 86 10.48 -5.34 -10.29
C TYR A 86 10.73 -4.24 -9.26
N HIS A 87 11.34 -3.12 -9.68
CA HIS A 87 11.55 -1.99 -8.77
C HIS A 87 10.25 -1.33 -8.31
N ALA A 88 9.21 -1.28 -9.15
CA ALA A 88 7.88 -0.82 -8.73
C ALA A 88 7.27 -1.77 -7.69
N PHE A 89 7.45 -3.08 -7.89
CA PHE A 89 7.05 -4.08 -6.89
C PHE A 89 7.75 -3.87 -5.53
N ILE A 90 9.07 -3.68 -5.53
CA ILE A 90 9.82 -3.41 -4.29
C ILE A 90 9.35 -2.12 -3.61
N GLN A 91 9.06 -1.07 -4.40
CA GLN A 91 8.50 0.18 -3.88
C GLN A 91 7.14 -0.05 -3.22
N LEU A 92 6.25 -0.82 -3.85
CA LEU A 92 4.93 -1.15 -3.31
C LEU A 92 5.04 -2.01 -2.04
N ASP A 93 5.91 -3.03 -2.00
CA ASP A 93 6.10 -3.85 -0.80
C ASP A 93 6.59 -3.01 0.39
N ALA A 94 7.56 -2.12 0.16
CA ALA A 94 8.04 -1.19 1.17
C ALA A 94 6.92 -0.24 1.66
N LEU A 95 6.07 0.25 0.75
CA LEU A 95 4.91 1.06 1.12
C LEU A 95 3.95 0.30 2.05
N TYR A 96 3.64 -0.96 1.74
CA TYR A 96 2.80 -1.81 2.59
C TYR A 96 3.40 -2.00 4.00
N ASP A 97 4.72 -2.23 4.10
CA ASP A 97 5.43 -2.34 5.37
C ASP A 97 5.46 -1.03 6.17
N GLU A 98 5.43 0.12 5.50
CA GLU A 98 5.29 1.42 6.15
C GLU A 98 3.85 1.65 6.62
N LEU A 99 2.84 1.27 5.83
CA LEU A 99 1.43 1.47 6.15
C LEU A 99 1.00 0.69 7.40
N ILE A 100 1.38 -0.59 7.54
CA ILE A 100 1.09 -1.39 8.74
C ILE A 100 1.68 -0.74 10.01
N LYS A 101 2.86 -0.12 9.91
CA LYS A 101 3.47 0.62 11.02
C LYS A 101 2.71 1.90 11.35
N LEU A 102 2.17 2.60 10.35
CA LEU A 102 1.33 3.78 10.55
C LEU A 102 0.01 3.41 11.23
N TYR A 103 -0.63 2.31 10.83
CA TYR A 103 -1.83 1.81 11.49
C TYR A 103 -1.56 1.44 12.96
N ALA A 104 -0.47 0.72 13.24
CA ALA A 104 -0.06 0.40 14.61
C ALA A 104 0.22 1.66 15.45
N LYS A 105 0.87 2.68 14.87
CA LYS A 105 1.07 3.97 15.54
C LYS A 105 -0.26 4.66 15.84
N ALA A 106 -1.15 4.72 14.87
CA ALA A 106 -2.44 5.39 15.01
C ALA A 106 -3.36 4.68 16.02
N SER A 107 -3.31 3.33 16.11
CA SER A 107 -4.08 2.58 17.10
C SER A 107 -3.60 2.86 18.52
N ILE A 108 -2.29 2.92 18.74
CA ILE A 108 -1.71 3.29 20.05
C ILE A 108 -2.13 4.71 20.46
N LEU A 109 -2.00 5.70 19.56
CA LEU A 109 -2.36 7.08 19.86
C LEU A 109 -3.86 7.25 20.15
N ARG A 110 -4.73 6.54 19.42
CA ARG A 110 -6.19 6.56 19.67
C ARG A 110 -6.54 5.92 21.01
N GLY A 111 -5.94 4.77 21.33
CA GLY A 111 -6.16 4.10 22.62
C GLY A 111 -5.53 4.81 23.83
N GLN A 112 -4.69 5.84 23.62
CA GLN A 112 -4.16 6.71 24.69
C GLN A 112 -5.06 7.92 24.98
N LEU A 113 -6.10 8.16 24.17
CA LEU A 113 -7.04 9.26 24.32
C LEU A 113 -8.40 8.80 24.89
N ASP A 114 -8.53 7.52 25.21
CA ASP A 114 -9.72 6.88 25.81
C ASP A 114 -9.57 6.69 27.33
#